data_AF-A0A956B2L9-F1
#
_entry.id   AF-A0A956B2L9-F1
#
_cell.length_a   1.000
_cell.length_b   1.000
_cell.length_c   1.000
_cell.angle_alpha   90.00
_cell.angle_beta   90.00
_cell.angle_gamma   90.00
#
_symmetry.space_group_name_H-M   'P 1'
#
loop_
_entity.id
_entity.type
_entity.pdbx_description
1 polymer ?
#
loop_
_entity_poly.entity_id
_entity_poly.type
_entity_poly.pdbx_seq_one_letter_code
_entity_poly.pdbx_strand_id
1 'polypeptide(L)'
;MADATAWIEEATMQSTEAQVRGCIAKLIDRGDWLLVDSQAISACFSEPEDPVSLLRSLEAMDRNTRGLVHVPGNSYSSRDDPARGDPSWIDIDRALVVAVNNIPGDDVAIAVDLRSDRARVVATRWIESPNCRYEWVEIAPSFDDFLEALGLGCPPAS
;
A
#
# COMPACT_ATOMS: atom_id res chain seq x y z
N MET A 1 -25.68 20.80 6.72
CA MET A 1 -24.35 21.31 7.11
C MET A 1 -23.38 20.17 6.95
N ALA A 2 -22.54 20.19 5.93
CA ALA A 2 -21.44 19.23 5.84
C ALA A 2 -20.52 19.45 7.05
N ASP A 3 -20.11 18.36 7.69
CA ASP A 3 -19.33 18.33 8.93
C ASP A 3 -17.91 18.85 8.65
N ALA A 4 -17.47 19.90 9.35
CA ALA A 4 -16.13 20.49 9.17
C ALA A 4 -15.00 19.47 9.38
N THR A 5 -15.26 18.41 10.14
CA THR A 5 -14.34 17.28 10.37
C THR A 5 -14.06 16.53 9.07
N ALA A 6 -15.09 16.23 8.28
CA ALA A 6 -14.96 15.50 7.02
C ALA A 6 -14.13 16.29 5.98
N TRP A 7 -14.24 17.62 5.98
CA TRP A 7 -13.44 18.48 5.09
C TRP A 7 -11.96 18.48 5.46
N ILE A 8 -11.64 18.45 6.75
CA ILE A 8 -10.25 18.43 7.23
C ILE A 8 -9.60 17.08 6.91
N GLU A 9 -10.30 15.97 7.17
CA GLU A 9 -9.81 14.63 6.86
C GLU A 9 -9.54 14.45 5.36
N GLU A 10 -10.46 14.90 4.51
CA GLU A 10 -10.31 14.86 3.06
C GLU A 10 -9.13 15.70 2.57
N ALA A 11 -8.97 16.93 3.09
CA ALA A 11 -7.85 17.80 2.72
C ALA A 11 -6.50 17.23 3.18
N THR A 12 -6.44 16.64 4.37
CA THR A 12 -5.24 15.95 4.86
C THR A 12 -4.90 14.76 3.96
N MET A 13 -5.87 13.92 3.63
CA MET A 13 -5.68 12.79 2.72
C MET A 13 -5.16 13.24 1.35
N GLN A 14 -5.77 14.25 0.73
CA GLN A 14 -5.33 14.77 -0.57
C GLN A 14 -3.90 15.33 -0.50
N SER A 15 -3.54 16.00 0.60
CA SER A 15 -2.17 16.47 0.83
C SER A 15 -1.19 15.30 0.96
N THR A 16 -1.53 14.28 1.73
CA THR A 16 -0.72 13.07 1.93
C THR A 16 -0.54 12.32 0.61
N GLU A 17 -1.61 12.11 -0.16
CA GLU A 17 -1.56 11.49 -1.47
C GLU A 17 -0.64 12.26 -2.43
N ALA A 18 -0.78 13.59 -2.48
CA ALA A 18 0.08 14.42 -3.32
C ALA A 18 1.56 14.32 -2.94
N GLN A 19 1.87 14.23 -1.64
CA GLN A 19 3.24 14.03 -1.15
C GLN A 19 3.80 12.66 -1.56
N VAL A 20 3.06 11.57 -1.30
CA VAL A 20 3.46 10.21 -1.67
C VAL A 20 3.69 10.11 -3.18
N ARG A 21 2.72 10.55 -3.99
CA ARG A 21 2.83 10.52 -5.45
C ARG A 21 3.97 11.38 -5.97
N GLY A 22 4.13 12.59 -5.45
CA GLY A 22 5.23 13.48 -5.82
C GLY A 22 6.60 12.89 -5.48
N CYS A 23 6.69 12.18 -4.37
CA CYS A 23 7.90 11.46 -3.98
C CYS A 23 8.25 10.34 -4.96
N ILE A 24 7.28 9.44 -5.21
CA ILE A 24 7.42 8.31 -6.14
C ILE A 24 7.80 8.82 -7.53
N ALA A 25 7.14 9.87 -8.02
CA ALA A 25 7.44 10.45 -9.33
C ALA A 25 8.91 10.86 -9.48
N LYS A 26 9.48 11.50 -8.44
CA LYS A 26 10.90 11.89 -8.46
C LYS A 26 11.84 10.69 -8.38
N LEU A 27 11.50 9.68 -7.59
CA LEU A 27 12.30 8.44 -7.50
C LEU A 27 12.27 7.68 -8.83
N ILE A 28 11.14 7.70 -9.54
CA ILE A 28 11.03 7.14 -10.90
C ILE A 28 11.88 7.96 -11.89
N ASP A 29 11.79 9.28 -11.86
CA ASP A 29 12.55 10.18 -12.75
C ASP A 29 14.07 10.01 -12.59
N ARG A 30 14.53 9.77 -11.35
CA ARG A 30 15.94 9.47 -11.04
C ARG A 30 16.36 8.04 -11.36
N GLY A 31 15.41 7.14 -11.57
CA GLY A 31 15.64 5.71 -11.76
C GLY A 31 15.81 4.92 -10.46
N ASP A 32 15.93 5.57 -9.30
CA ASP A 32 16.12 4.94 -7.98
C ASP A 32 14.99 3.93 -7.67
N TRP A 33 13.74 4.29 -7.99
CA TRP A 33 12.57 3.41 -7.80
C TRP A 33 12.65 2.11 -8.61
N LEU A 34 13.33 2.15 -9.77
CA LEU A 34 13.44 1.02 -10.69
C LEU A 34 14.60 0.09 -10.35
N LEU A 35 15.52 0.52 -9.49
CA LEU A 35 16.67 -0.25 -9.02
C LEU A 35 16.34 -1.17 -7.84
N VAL A 36 15.19 -0.95 -7.18
CA VAL A 36 14.71 -1.82 -6.11
C VAL A 36 14.34 -3.19 -6.69
N ASP A 37 15.05 -4.22 -6.24
CA ASP A 37 14.77 -5.59 -6.63
C ASP A 37 13.70 -6.24 -5.75
N SER A 38 13.19 -7.40 -6.18
CA SER A 38 12.16 -8.12 -5.45
C SER A 38 12.63 -8.57 -4.06
N GLN A 39 13.93 -8.83 -3.87
CA GLN A 39 14.45 -9.30 -2.60
C GLN A 39 14.42 -8.20 -1.53
N ALA A 40 14.73 -6.95 -1.90
CA ALA A 40 14.59 -5.81 -1.00
C ALA A 40 13.14 -5.61 -0.56
N ILE A 41 12.18 -5.82 -1.47
CA ILE A 41 10.74 -5.69 -1.18
C ILE A 41 10.28 -6.86 -0.29
N SER A 42 10.63 -8.10 -0.61
CA SER A 42 10.32 -9.28 0.20
C SER A 42 11.00 -9.26 1.57
N ALA A 43 12.07 -8.48 1.78
CA ALA A 43 12.62 -8.27 3.11
C ALA A 43 11.72 -7.41 4.01
N CYS A 44 10.82 -6.60 3.42
CA CYS A 44 9.91 -5.73 4.16
C CYS A 44 8.67 -6.48 4.70
N PHE A 45 8.36 -7.67 4.20
CA PHE A 45 7.22 -8.47 4.65
C PHE A 45 7.61 -9.94 4.78
N SER A 46 7.13 -10.65 5.80
CA SER A 46 7.69 -11.95 6.22
C SER A 46 7.40 -13.15 5.29
N GLU A 47 7.10 -12.92 4.01
CA GLU A 47 6.80 -13.97 3.02
C GLU A 47 7.93 -13.98 1.96
N PRO A 48 9.05 -14.68 2.24
CA PRO A 48 10.30 -14.56 1.48
C PRO A 48 10.27 -15.19 0.08
N GLU A 49 9.14 -15.75 -0.37
CA GLU A 49 9.06 -16.54 -1.61
C GLU A 49 8.30 -15.84 -2.75
N ASP A 50 7.59 -14.74 -2.47
CA ASP A 50 6.77 -14.08 -3.48
C ASP A 50 7.57 -13.03 -4.25
N PRO A 51 7.74 -13.17 -5.59
CA PRO A 51 8.53 -12.25 -6.39
C PRO A 51 7.72 -10.97 -6.65
N VAL A 52 7.62 -10.11 -5.65
CA VAL A 52 6.93 -8.82 -5.73
C VAL A 52 7.83 -7.78 -6.40
N SER A 53 7.25 -6.88 -7.19
CA SER A 53 7.98 -5.77 -7.82
C SER A 53 7.21 -4.48 -7.75
N LEU A 54 7.95 -3.38 -7.53
CA LEU A 54 7.38 -2.04 -7.56
C LEU A 54 6.81 -1.72 -8.96
N LEU A 55 5.64 -1.12 -8.98
CA LEU A 55 5.01 -0.60 -10.19
C LEU A 55 5.83 0.56 -10.73
N ARG A 56 6.15 0.51 -12.02
CA ARG A 56 7.16 1.38 -12.64
C ARG A 56 6.67 2.76 -13.05
N SER A 57 5.38 3.06 -12.87
CA SER A 57 4.78 4.36 -13.22
C SER A 57 3.56 4.63 -12.36
N LEU A 58 3.27 5.93 -12.14
CA LEU A 58 2.02 6.33 -11.50
C LEU A 58 0.78 5.84 -12.27
N GLU A 59 0.85 5.76 -13.61
CA GLU A 59 -0.24 5.20 -14.41
C GLU A 59 -0.47 3.71 -14.10
N ALA A 60 0.59 2.93 -13.93
CA ALA A 60 0.48 1.53 -13.53
C ALA A 60 -0.10 1.42 -12.11
N MET A 61 0.29 2.30 -11.18
CA MET A 61 -0.27 2.36 -9.83
C MET A 61 -1.76 2.69 -9.86
N ASP A 62 -2.20 3.68 -10.64
CA ASP A 62 -3.60 4.03 -10.79
C ASP A 62 -4.41 2.87 -11.40
N ARG A 63 -3.86 2.20 -12.41
CA ARG A 63 -4.52 1.05 -13.04
C ARG A 63 -4.71 -0.10 -12.07
N ASN A 64 -3.68 -0.45 -11.29
CA ASN A 64 -3.77 -1.53 -10.32
C ASN A 64 -4.66 -1.16 -9.13
N THR A 65 -4.62 0.10 -8.68
CA THR A 65 -5.49 0.61 -7.63
C THR A 65 -6.97 0.53 -8.05
N ARG A 66 -7.31 0.96 -9.26
CA ARG A 66 -8.69 0.80 -9.80
C ARG A 66 -9.08 -0.66 -10.06
N GLY A 67 -8.09 -1.52 -10.25
CA GLY A 67 -8.27 -2.97 -10.40
C GLY A 67 -8.58 -3.68 -9.08
N LEU A 68 -8.35 -3.04 -7.93
CA LEU A 68 -8.85 -3.52 -6.66
C LEU A 68 -10.38 -3.50 -6.74
N VAL A 69 -10.98 -4.68 -6.74
CA VAL A 69 -12.43 -4.82 -6.67
C VAL A 69 -12.85 -5.00 -5.22
N HIS A 70 -13.81 -4.21 -4.77
CA HIS A 70 -14.56 -4.56 -3.58
C HIS A 70 -15.35 -5.82 -3.90
N VAL A 71 -14.94 -6.98 -3.36
CA VAL A 71 -15.70 -8.23 -3.47
C VAL A 71 -16.53 -8.38 -2.19
N PRO A 72 -17.81 -7.95 -2.18
CA PRO A 72 -18.66 -8.16 -1.03
C PRO A 72 -19.00 -9.65 -0.93
N GLY A 73 -18.59 -10.27 0.18
CA GLY A 73 -18.92 -11.65 0.51
C GLY A 73 -17.90 -12.67 0.00
N ASN A 74 -17.25 -13.32 0.98
CA ASN A 74 -16.43 -14.53 0.88
C ASN A 74 -15.06 -14.43 0.17
N SER A 75 -14.09 -13.84 0.89
CA SER A 75 -12.74 -14.42 1.17
C SER A 75 -11.74 -13.40 1.78
N TYR A 76 -12.23 -12.27 2.31
CA TYR A 76 -11.50 -11.42 3.25
C TYR A 76 -12.43 -11.19 4.45
N SER A 77 -12.36 -12.08 5.46
CA SER A 77 -13.27 -11.97 6.59
C SER A 77 -12.82 -10.85 7.53
N SER A 78 -13.67 -9.84 7.70
CA SER A 78 -13.88 -9.29 9.03
C SER A 78 -15.33 -9.25 9.43
N ARG A 79 -15.53 -9.65 10.68
CA ARG A 79 -16.17 -8.80 11.66
C ARG A 79 -15.72 -9.26 13.05
N ASP A 80 -15.45 -8.27 13.91
CA ASP A 80 -15.44 -8.36 15.38
C ASP A 80 -14.13 -8.71 16.11
N ASP A 81 -13.04 -7.98 15.87
CA ASP A 81 -12.02 -7.75 16.93
C ASP A 81 -11.61 -6.26 17.03
N PRO A 82 -12.10 -5.52 18.04
CA PRO A 82 -11.74 -4.12 18.28
C PRO A 82 -10.40 -3.94 19.02
N ALA A 83 -9.66 -4.99 19.35
CA ALA A 83 -8.42 -4.89 20.15
C ALA A 83 -7.14 -4.62 19.33
N ARG A 84 -7.21 -4.58 18.00
CA ARG A 84 -6.16 -4.07 17.09
C ARG A 84 -6.82 -3.35 15.93
N GLY A 85 -6.72 -2.02 15.87
CA GLY A 85 -7.36 -1.22 14.83
C GLY A 85 -6.80 -1.49 13.43
N ASP A 86 -7.60 -2.11 12.56
CA ASP A 86 -7.54 -2.16 11.07
C ASP A 86 -6.29 -2.80 10.39
N PRO A 87 -6.36 -3.32 9.13
CA PRO A 87 -7.49 -3.34 8.19
C PRO A 87 -7.79 -4.71 7.55
N SER A 88 -9.00 -5.19 7.78
CA SER A 88 -9.63 -6.27 7.00
C SER A 88 -10.40 -5.76 5.77
N TRP A 89 -10.36 -4.44 5.57
CA TRP A 89 -10.92 -3.72 4.44
C TRP A 89 -9.94 -2.58 4.16
N ILE A 90 -9.07 -2.74 3.15
CA ILE A 90 -8.42 -1.56 2.60
C ILE A 90 -9.52 -0.75 1.90
N ASP A 91 -9.69 0.51 2.29
CA ASP A 91 -10.55 1.42 1.53
C ASP A 91 -9.84 1.72 0.22
N ILE A 92 -10.33 1.09 -0.87
CA ILE A 92 -9.71 1.15 -2.19
C ILE A 92 -9.61 2.59 -2.69
N ASP A 93 -10.59 3.43 -2.34
CA ASP A 93 -10.59 4.85 -2.71
C ASP A 93 -9.54 5.66 -1.95
N ARG A 94 -8.93 5.07 -0.91
CA ARG A 94 -7.94 5.70 -0.03
C ARG A 94 -6.64 4.91 0.03
N ALA A 95 -6.34 4.16 -1.02
CA ALA A 95 -5.12 3.40 -1.14
C ALA A 95 -4.43 3.66 -2.49
N LEU A 96 -3.11 3.49 -2.52
CA LEU A 96 -2.31 3.51 -3.73
C LEU A 96 -1.51 2.21 -3.81
N VAL A 97 -1.84 1.33 -4.75
CA VAL A 97 -1.05 0.12 -5.00
C VAL A 97 0.30 0.52 -5.58
N VAL A 98 1.39 0.08 -4.95
CA VAL A 98 2.77 0.43 -5.31
C VAL A 98 3.60 -0.78 -5.74
N ALA A 99 3.19 -1.99 -5.38
CA ALA A 99 3.86 -3.23 -5.79
C ALA A 99 2.86 -4.37 -6.01
N VAL A 100 3.20 -5.30 -6.91
CA VAL A 100 2.40 -6.51 -7.20
C VAL A 100 3.31 -7.71 -7.40
N ASN A 101 2.77 -8.92 -7.22
CA ASN A 101 3.47 -10.16 -7.57
C ASN A 101 3.75 -10.22 -9.08
N ASN A 102 4.93 -10.75 -9.44
CA ASN A 102 5.31 -10.99 -10.83
C ASN A 102 4.72 -12.27 -11.41
N ILE A 103 4.20 -13.18 -10.58
CA ILE A 103 3.57 -14.43 -10.99
C ILE A 103 2.09 -14.14 -11.30
N PRO A 104 1.65 -14.32 -12.55
CA PRO A 104 0.24 -14.14 -12.89
C PRO A 104 -0.67 -15.09 -12.10
N GLY A 105 -1.70 -14.54 -11.46
CA GLY A 105 -2.66 -15.30 -10.66
C GLY A 105 -2.28 -15.47 -9.20
N ASP A 106 -1.16 -14.89 -8.76
CA ASP A 106 -0.82 -14.77 -7.35
C ASP A 106 -1.30 -13.41 -6.81
N ASP A 107 -1.99 -13.42 -5.68
CA ASP A 107 -2.78 -12.31 -5.17
C ASP A 107 -1.99 -11.46 -4.14
N VAL A 108 -0.69 -11.27 -4.39
CA VAL A 108 0.18 -10.45 -3.53
C VAL A 108 0.30 -9.02 -4.07
N ALA A 109 -0.11 -8.05 -3.25
CA ALA A 109 0.00 -6.63 -3.52
C ALA A 109 0.49 -5.86 -2.30
N ILE A 110 1.23 -4.77 -2.55
CA ILE A 110 1.61 -3.78 -1.55
C ILE A 110 0.95 -2.46 -1.90
N ALA A 111 0.33 -1.82 -0.91
CA ALA A 111 -0.35 -0.55 -1.06
C ALA A 111 0.03 0.43 0.05
N VAL A 112 -0.01 1.71 -0.29
CA VAL A 112 0.06 2.81 0.67
C VAL A 112 -1.36 3.17 1.07
N ASP A 113 -1.66 3.12 2.37
CA ASP A 113 -2.95 3.51 2.93
C ASP A 113 -2.92 4.99 3.32
N LEU A 114 -3.70 5.79 2.61
CA LEU A 114 -3.68 7.25 2.63
C LEU A 114 -4.61 7.84 3.69
N ARG A 115 -5.28 6.99 4.49
CA ARG A 115 -6.22 7.44 5.53
C ARG A 115 -5.55 8.15 6.70
N SER A 116 -4.25 7.93 6.91
CA SER A 116 -3.46 8.61 7.94
C SER A 116 -2.51 9.64 7.31
N ASP A 117 -2.19 10.67 8.09
CA ASP A 117 -1.19 11.69 7.76
C ASP A 117 0.19 11.11 7.42
N ARG A 118 0.54 9.95 7.99
CA ARG A 118 1.81 9.26 7.79
C ARG A 118 1.85 8.27 6.64
N ALA A 119 0.72 8.00 5.98
CA ALA A 119 0.62 7.07 4.86
C ALA A 119 1.26 5.68 5.15
N ARG A 120 0.65 4.88 6.02
CA ARG A 120 1.18 3.53 6.36
C ARG A 120 1.25 2.64 5.12
N VAL A 121 2.15 1.66 5.12
CA VAL A 121 2.29 0.70 4.03
C VAL A 121 1.79 -0.66 4.47
N VAL A 122 0.90 -1.24 3.66
CA VAL A 122 0.25 -2.51 3.90
C VAL A 122 0.52 -3.49 2.76
N ALA A 123 0.53 -4.78 3.06
CA ALA A 123 0.63 -5.84 2.07
C ALA A 123 -0.49 -6.86 2.28
N THR A 124 -0.96 -7.49 1.21
CA THR A 124 -1.77 -8.71 1.33
C THR A 124 -0.90 -9.85 1.83
N ARG A 125 -1.44 -10.63 2.76
CA ARG A 125 -0.75 -11.76 3.37
C ARG A 125 -1.69 -12.95 3.48
N TRP A 126 -1.20 -14.15 3.15
CA TRP A 126 -1.97 -15.37 3.39
C TRP A 126 -1.90 -15.77 4.86
N ILE A 127 -3.05 -15.87 5.51
CA ILE A 127 -3.15 -16.27 6.91
C ILE A 127 -3.62 -17.72 6.99
N GLU A 128 -2.68 -18.60 7.30
CA GLU A 128 -2.95 -19.98 7.68
C GLU A 128 -3.77 -20.02 8.97
N SER A 129 -5.07 -20.13 8.81
CA SER A 129 -6.07 -20.24 9.87
C SER A 129 -7.12 -21.25 9.44
N PRO A 130 -8.03 -21.71 10.34
CA PRO A 130 -9.05 -22.70 9.96
C PRO A 130 -9.90 -22.32 8.74
N ASN A 131 -9.98 -21.02 8.40
CA ASN A 131 -10.73 -20.47 7.27
C ASN A 131 -9.84 -19.82 6.20
N CYS A 132 -8.53 -20.10 6.19
CA CYS A 132 -7.56 -19.74 5.12
C CYS A 132 -7.96 -18.53 4.27
N ARG A 133 -7.41 -17.35 4.60
CA ARG A 133 -7.79 -16.10 3.95
C ARG A 133 -6.59 -15.21 3.72
N TYR A 134 -6.73 -14.31 2.74
CA TYR A 134 -5.83 -13.17 2.65
C TYR A 134 -6.29 -12.08 3.63
N GLU A 135 -5.33 -11.37 4.21
CA GLU A 135 -5.55 -10.16 5.00
C GLU A 135 -4.60 -9.07 4.55
N TRP A 136 -4.99 -7.80 4.70
CA TRP A 136 -4.03 -6.71 4.60
C TRP A 136 -3.33 -6.56 5.95
N VAL A 137 -2.00 -6.58 5.95
CA VAL A 137 -1.18 -6.41 7.15
C VAL A 137 -0.29 -5.19 6.97
N GLU A 138 -0.10 -4.42 8.04
CA GLU A 138 0.88 -3.35 8.05
C GLU A 138 2.30 -3.93 7.95
N ILE A 139 3.09 -3.41 7.01
CA ILE A 139 4.49 -3.78 6.80
C ILE A 139 5.44 -2.62 7.08
N ALA A 140 4.93 -1.38 7.08
CA ALA A 140 5.65 -0.21 7.57
C ALA A 140 4.67 0.82 8.17
N PRO A 141 5.04 1.48 9.29
CA PRO A 141 4.16 2.44 9.95
C PRO A 141 4.03 3.77 9.21
N SER A 142 4.89 4.05 8.24
CA SER A 142 4.80 5.19 7.33
C SER A 142 5.43 4.89 5.96
N PHE A 143 5.11 5.72 4.97
CA PHE A 143 5.70 5.64 3.64
C PHE A 143 7.21 5.92 3.67
N ASP A 144 7.65 6.84 4.52
CA ASP A 144 9.08 7.15 4.67
C ASP A 144 9.85 5.98 5.30
N ASP A 145 9.27 5.31 6.31
CA ASP A 145 9.88 4.10 6.90
C ASP A 145 10.01 2.97 5.87
N PHE A 146 9.02 2.84 4.98
CA PHE A 146 9.08 1.89 3.86
C PHE A 146 10.19 2.25 2.86
N LEU A 147 10.32 3.53 2.48
CA LEU A 147 11.41 3.97 1.61
C LEU A 147 12.78 3.69 2.25
N GLU A 148 12.94 4.00 3.53
CA GLU A 148 14.19 3.74 4.26
C GLU A 148 14.52 2.25 4.28
N ALA A 149 13.54 1.37 4.50
CA ALA A 149 13.71 -0.08 4.43
C ALA A 149 14.17 -0.56 3.04
N LEU A 150 13.77 0.12 1.98
CA LEU A 150 14.22 -0.12 0.61
C LEU A 150 15.56 0.55 0.26
N GLY A 151 16.18 1.27 1.20
CA GLY A 151 17.40 2.05 0.97
C GLY A 151 17.17 3.31 0.13
N LEU A 152 15.93 3.79 0.07
CA LEU A 152 15.51 4.99 -0.63
C LEU A 152 15.24 6.13 0.35
N GLY A 153 15.18 7.36 -0.17
CA GLY A 153 14.79 8.53 0.60
C GLY A 153 14.03 9.51 -0.28
N CYS A 154 12.99 10.12 0.26
CA CYS A 154 12.16 11.03 -0.53
C CYS A 154 12.98 12.26 -0.98
N PRO A 155 13.08 12.54 -2.29
CA PRO A 155 13.84 13.70 -2.73
C PRO A 155 13.18 15.02 -2.29
N PRO A 156 13.97 16.01 -1.83
CA PRO A 156 13.44 17.30 -1.37
C PRO A 156 12.60 17.99 -2.46
N ALA A 157 11.63 18.81 -2.04
CA ALA A 157 10.97 19.74 -2.95
C ALA A 157 12.02 20.70 -3.53
N SER A 158 12.12 20.73 -4.86
CA SER A 158 13.01 21.65 -5.59
C SER A 158 12.46 23.07 -5.58
#